data_AF-A0A1H6HX05-F1
#
_entry.id   AF-A0A1H6HX05-F1
#
_cell.length_a   1.000
_cell.length_b   1.000
_cell.length_c   1.000
_cell.angle_alpha   90.00
_cell.angle_beta   90.00
_cell.angle_gamma   90.00
#
_symmetry.space_group_name_H-M   'P 1'
#
loop_
_entity.id
_entity.type
_entity.pdbx_description
1 polymer ?
#
loop_
_entity_poly.entity_id
_entity_poly.type
_entity_poly.pdbx_seq_one_letter_code
_entity_poly.pdbx_strand_id
1 'polypeptide(L)'
;MREILTMWRDTRMIMLVAVVAAVYAAVLIPFQTFQIIPGITSIRPANVFPVIFGIMFGPAAAWGSAIGNLIGDIFGGTFGPGSVGGFVGNFTFGLVGYKLWGNLTPLSSRVEPDFRENAGVQLGEYAIIAVAASAACAVIIAWVVDLLGLVPFAVLGPTILINNSIAAVVLGPPLLYLTYPRLKEMGLLYPDLLRAEDLSSAGSNLNPIAAWGLVVVPLVWLGVGFFLSTGAGAGLTSVTALGAVGIVVLAACTVIVGERLSTIVGRA
;
A
#
# COMPACT_ATOMS: atom_id res chain seq x y z
N MET A 1 5.29 -4.58 -14.04
CA MET A 1 3.83 -4.35 -13.89
C MET A 1 2.95 -5.37 -14.60
N ARG A 2 3.50 -6.26 -15.46
CA ARG A 2 2.68 -7.30 -16.12
C ARG A 2 2.06 -8.24 -15.08
N GLU A 3 2.79 -8.51 -14.00
CA GLU A 3 2.37 -9.33 -12.86
C GLU A 3 1.00 -8.95 -12.27
N ILE A 4 0.60 -7.66 -12.32
CA ILE A 4 -0.71 -7.19 -11.82
C ILE A 4 -1.88 -7.78 -12.64
N LEU A 5 -1.62 -8.05 -13.92
CA LEU A 5 -2.60 -8.58 -14.86
C LEU A 5 -2.42 -10.10 -15.06
N THR A 6 -1.18 -10.57 -15.13
CA THR A 6 -0.89 -11.98 -15.41
C THR A 6 -1.16 -12.89 -14.22
N MET A 7 -1.14 -12.37 -12.98
CA MET A 7 -1.50 -13.15 -11.78
C MET A 7 -2.90 -13.78 -11.86
N TRP A 8 -3.85 -13.17 -12.61
CA TRP A 8 -5.20 -13.69 -12.80
C TRP A 8 -5.25 -14.97 -13.63
N ARG A 9 -4.12 -15.42 -14.18
CA ARG A 9 -3.99 -16.71 -14.85
C ARG A 9 -3.67 -17.84 -13.88
N ASP A 10 -3.20 -17.53 -12.67
CA ASP A 10 -2.86 -18.52 -11.64
C ASP A 10 -4.00 -18.61 -10.60
N THR A 11 -4.56 -19.80 -10.44
CA THR A 11 -5.67 -20.05 -9.51
C THR A 11 -5.30 -19.78 -8.06
N ARG A 12 -4.06 -20.07 -7.63
CA ARG A 12 -3.59 -19.84 -6.26
C ARG A 12 -3.49 -18.34 -5.99
N MET A 13 -3.08 -17.55 -6.97
CA MET A 13 -3.11 -16.08 -6.87
C MET A 13 -4.51 -15.52 -6.74
N ILE A 14 -5.47 -16.01 -7.53
CA ILE A 14 -6.89 -15.63 -7.39
C ILE A 14 -7.40 -15.96 -5.97
N MET A 15 -7.05 -17.14 -5.45
CA MET A 15 -7.42 -17.53 -4.09
C MET A 15 -6.79 -16.60 -3.05
N LEU A 16 -5.54 -16.18 -3.22
CA LEU A 16 -4.91 -15.21 -2.32
C LEU A 16 -5.60 -13.84 -2.36
N VAL A 17 -6.08 -13.37 -3.51
CA VAL A 17 -6.90 -12.15 -3.59
C VAL A 17 -8.12 -12.28 -2.69
N ALA A 18 -8.85 -13.39 -2.80
CA ALA A 18 -10.05 -13.65 -2.01
C ALA A 18 -9.74 -13.72 -0.51
N VAL A 19 -8.66 -14.42 -0.13
CA VAL A 19 -8.22 -14.54 1.28
C VAL A 19 -7.82 -13.17 1.84
N VAL A 20 -7.01 -12.39 1.12
CA VAL A 20 -6.61 -11.06 1.56
C VAL A 20 -7.83 -10.14 1.70
N ALA A 21 -8.74 -10.14 0.72
CA ALA A 21 -9.96 -9.34 0.78
C ALA A 21 -10.83 -9.74 1.98
N ALA A 22 -11.01 -11.04 2.21
CA ALA A 22 -11.82 -11.56 3.31
C ALA A 22 -11.22 -11.21 4.67
N VAL A 23 -9.91 -11.45 4.88
CA VAL A 23 -9.22 -11.13 6.13
C VAL A 23 -9.24 -9.62 6.38
N TYR A 24 -8.95 -8.82 5.34
CA TYR A 24 -8.94 -7.38 5.48
C TYR A 24 -10.33 -6.84 5.83
N ALA A 25 -11.36 -7.25 5.11
CA ALA A 25 -12.75 -6.84 5.39
C ALA A 25 -13.23 -7.33 6.76
N ALA A 26 -12.92 -8.57 7.15
CA ALA A 26 -13.37 -9.15 8.41
C ALA A 26 -12.84 -8.39 9.64
N VAL A 27 -11.62 -7.86 9.57
CA VAL A 27 -11.08 -7.00 10.63
C VAL A 27 -11.51 -5.55 10.46
N LEU A 28 -11.77 -5.09 9.24
CA LEU A 28 -12.19 -3.70 8.99
C LEU A 28 -13.62 -3.42 9.50
N ILE A 29 -14.58 -4.32 9.22
CA ILE A 29 -16.01 -4.13 9.48
C ILE A 29 -16.32 -3.86 10.96
N PRO A 30 -15.82 -4.65 11.95
CA PRO A 30 -16.14 -4.42 13.36
C PRO A 30 -15.63 -3.07 13.88
N PHE A 31 -14.55 -2.55 13.30
CA PHE A 31 -13.95 -1.29 13.75
C PHE A 31 -14.59 -0.05 13.13
N GLN A 32 -15.47 -0.21 12.14
CA GLN A 32 -16.23 0.90 11.56
C GLN A 32 -17.25 1.50 12.55
N THR A 33 -17.50 0.89 13.70
CA THR A 33 -18.26 1.54 14.78
C THR A 33 -17.47 2.66 15.47
N PHE A 34 -16.14 2.63 15.42
CA PHE A 34 -15.25 3.59 16.08
C PHE A 34 -14.78 4.66 15.10
N GLN A 35 -15.71 5.53 14.70
CA GLN A 35 -15.48 6.60 13.72
C GLN A 35 -14.57 7.71 14.29
N ILE A 36 -13.52 8.07 13.55
CA ILE A 36 -12.67 9.24 13.80
C ILE A 36 -13.30 10.48 13.17
N ILE A 37 -13.71 10.36 11.90
CA ILE A 37 -14.51 11.36 11.19
C ILE A 37 -15.84 10.68 10.85
N PRO A 38 -16.96 11.12 11.45
CA PRO A 38 -18.26 10.48 11.25
C PRO A 38 -18.62 10.32 9.77
N GLY A 39 -18.94 9.08 9.37
CA GLY A 39 -19.36 8.74 8.01
C GLY A 39 -18.23 8.67 6.97
N ILE A 40 -16.97 8.85 7.38
CA ILE A 40 -15.82 8.96 6.45
C ILE A 40 -14.71 7.98 6.83
N THR A 41 -14.21 8.02 8.06
CA THR A 41 -13.09 7.16 8.46
C THR A 41 -13.14 6.77 9.93
N SER A 42 -12.85 5.50 10.21
CA SER A 42 -12.80 4.91 11.54
C SER A 42 -11.38 4.60 11.98
N ILE A 43 -11.19 4.15 13.21
CA ILE A 43 -9.95 3.47 13.61
C ILE A 43 -9.84 2.19 12.76
N ARG A 44 -8.67 1.94 12.15
CA ARG A 44 -8.52 0.84 11.18
C ARG A 44 -7.26 0.01 11.45
N PRO A 45 -7.27 -0.86 12.48
CA PRO A 45 -6.14 -1.75 12.74
C PRO A 45 -5.87 -2.70 11.57
N ALA A 46 -6.91 -3.00 10.78
CA ALA A 46 -6.84 -3.78 9.56
C ALA A 46 -5.84 -3.21 8.53
N ASN A 47 -5.46 -1.93 8.60
CA ASN A 47 -4.55 -1.28 7.66
C ASN A 47 -3.10 -1.77 7.76
N VAL A 48 -2.79 -2.68 8.70
CA VAL A 48 -1.56 -3.47 8.65
C VAL A 48 -1.53 -4.47 7.49
N PHE A 49 -2.69 -5.03 7.12
CA PHE A 49 -2.78 -6.13 6.16
C PHE A 49 -2.32 -5.76 4.75
N PRO A 50 -2.69 -4.60 4.18
CA PRO A 50 -2.17 -4.20 2.87
C PRO A 50 -0.64 -4.21 2.80
N VAL A 51 0.06 -3.74 3.84
CA VAL A 51 1.52 -3.68 3.85
C VAL A 51 2.13 -5.07 3.97
N ILE A 52 1.77 -5.84 5.00
CA ILE A 52 2.39 -7.15 5.25
C ILE A 52 2.04 -8.17 4.16
N PHE A 53 0.79 -8.17 3.68
CA PHE A 53 0.38 -9.03 2.58
C PHE A 53 0.93 -8.53 1.26
N GLY A 54 1.10 -7.22 1.07
CA GLY A 54 1.82 -6.67 -0.09
C GLY A 54 3.21 -7.27 -0.22
N ILE A 55 3.97 -7.28 0.88
CA ILE A 55 5.31 -7.88 0.92
C ILE A 55 5.27 -9.38 0.60
N MET A 56 4.33 -10.14 1.17
CA MET A 56 4.30 -11.61 1.04
C MET A 56 3.63 -12.12 -0.24
N PHE A 57 2.49 -11.55 -0.63
CA PHE A 57 1.62 -12.02 -1.71
C PHE A 57 1.60 -11.10 -2.93
N GLY A 58 2.34 -9.99 -2.90
CA GLY A 58 2.59 -9.14 -4.06
C GLY A 58 1.31 -8.59 -4.69
N PRO A 59 1.09 -8.77 -6.00
CA PRO A 59 -0.06 -8.20 -6.70
C PRO A 59 -1.41 -8.75 -6.21
N ALA A 60 -1.45 -9.99 -5.67
CA ALA A 60 -2.67 -10.55 -5.12
C ALA A 60 -3.13 -9.77 -3.88
N ALA A 61 -2.19 -9.30 -3.06
CA ALA A 61 -2.50 -8.46 -1.91
C ALA A 61 -2.93 -7.04 -2.31
N ALA A 62 -2.37 -6.46 -3.39
CA ALA A 62 -2.83 -5.17 -3.90
C ALA A 62 -4.32 -5.22 -4.31
N TRP A 63 -4.69 -6.21 -5.13
CA TRP A 63 -6.10 -6.42 -5.51
C TRP A 63 -6.98 -6.79 -4.31
N GLY A 64 -6.50 -7.70 -3.45
CA GLY A 64 -7.23 -8.11 -2.26
C GLY A 64 -7.49 -6.95 -1.30
N SER A 65 -6.54 -6.02 -1.15
CA SER A 65 -6.70 -4.83 -0.30
C SER A 65 -7.74 -3.86 -0.87
N ALA A 66 -7.72 -3.66 -2.19
CA ALA A 66 -8.71 -2.82 -2.87
C ALA A 66 -10.14 -3.37 -2.72
N ILE A 67 -10.31 -4.67 -2.98
CA ILE A 67 -11.59 -5.36 -2.89
C ILE A 67 -12.04 -5.45 -1.42
N GLY A 68 -11.13 -5.79 -0.51
CA GLY A 68 -11.42 -5.87 0.93
C GLY A 68 -11.87 -4.53 1.51
N ASN A 69 -11.25 -3.41 1.10
CA ASN A 69 -11.72 -2.08 1.47
C ASN A 69 -13.14 -1.84 0.94
N LEU A 70 -13.41 -2.16 -0.33
CA LEU A 70 -14.72 -1.95 -0.94
C LEU A 70 -15.82 -2.76 -0.25
N ILE A 71 -15.52 -4.03 0.11
CA ILE A 71 -16.42 -4.86 0.91
C ILE A 71 -16.67 -4.18 2.27
N GLY A 72 -15.62 -3.70 2.93
CA GLY A 72 -15.74 -2.93 4.16
C GLY A 72 -16.62 -1.69 4.00
N ASP A 73 -16.50 -0.94 2.89
CA ASP A 73 -17.35 0.22 2.65
C ASP A 73 -18.84 -0.16 2.51
N ILE A 74 -19.13 -1.28 1.82
CA ILE A 74 -20.49 -1.79 1.61
C ILE A 74 -21.12 -2.21 2.94
N PHE A 75 -20.43 -3.05 3.73
CA PHE A 75 -20.97 -3.57 4.98
C PHE A 75 -20.88 -2.56 6.14
N GLY A 76 -19.97 -1.59 6.04
CA GLY A 76 -19.79 -0.50 6.99
C GLY A 76 -20.73 0.68 6.83
N GLY A 77 -21.50 0.72 5.74
CA GLY A 77 -22.40 1.83 5.43
C GLY A 77 -21.68 3.10 4.95
N THR A 78 -20.41 3.01 4.53
CA THR A 78 -19.62 4.13 3.97
C THR A 78 -19.49 4.06 2.45
N PHE A 79 -20.18 3.12 1.79
CA PHE A 79 -20.18 2.97 0.35
C PHE A 79 -20.78 4.20 -0.36
N GLY A 80 -20.00 4.76 -1.29
CA GLY A 80 -20.41 5.91 -2.07
C GLY A 80 -19.36 6.29 -3.13
N PRO A 81 -19.47 7.48 -3.75
CA PRO A 81 -18.52 7.92 -4.77
C PRO A 81 -17.06 7.94 -4.29
N GLY A 82 -16.83 8.21 -2.99
CA GLY A 82 -15.51 8.17 -2.37
C GLY A 82 -14.87 6.77 -2.34
N SER A 83 -15.65 5.69 -2.44
CA SER A 83 -15.15 4.31 -2.47
C SER A 83 -14.27 4.02 -3.68
N VAL A 84 -14.36 4.81 -4.76
CA VAL A 84 -13.40 4.73 -5.89
C VAL A 84 -12.00 5.13 -5.43
N GLY A 85 -11.90 6.24 -4.67
CA GLY A 85 -10.65 6.66 -4.05
C GLY A 85 -10.15 5.62 -3.05
N GLY A 86 -11.05 5.06 -2.23
CA GLY A 86 -10.76 3.95 -1.33
C GLY A 86 -10.19 2.73 -2.04
N PHE A 87 -10.79 2.32 -3.16
CA PHE A 87 -10.34 1.18 -3.96
C PHE A 87 -8.93 1.39 -4.52
N VAL A 88 -8.69 2.52 -5.20
CA VAL A 88 -7.39 2.82 -5.82
C VAL A 88 -6.31 3.09 -4.76
N GLY A 89 -6.67 3.75 -3.66
CA GLY A 89 -5.79 4.00 -2.54
C GLY A 89 -5.31 2.71 -1.89
N ASN A 90 -6.23 1.79 -1.57
CA ASN A 90 -5.88 0.51 -0.96
C ASN A 90 -5.19 -0.46 -1.93
N PHE A 91 -5.49 -0.38 -3.23
CA PHE A 91 -4.70 -1.06 -4.25
C PHE A 91 -3.23 -0.63 -4.18
N THR A 92 -3.01 0.68 -4.20
CA THR A 92 -1.67 1.28 -4.13
C THR A 92 -1.00 0.98 -2.80
N PHE A 93 -1.77 0.92 -1.71
CA PHE A 93 -1.28 0.59 -0.38
C PHE A 93 -0.57 -0.77 -0.35
N GLY A 94 -1.22 -1.82 -0.89
CA GLY A 94 -0.59 -3.13 -0.99
C GLY A 94 0.54 -3.19 -2.02
N LEU A 95 0.39 -2.46 -3.13
CA LEU A 95 1.38 -2.44 -4.21
C LEU A 95 2.70 -1.79 -3.80
N VAL A 96 2.67 -0.73 -2.99
CA VAL A 96 3.90 -0.07 -2.50
C VAL A 96 4.66 -1.00 -1.55
N GLY A 97 3.95 -1.72 -0.67
CA GLY A 97 4.56 -2.74 0.21
C GLY A 97 5.30 -3.81 -0.59
N TYR A 98 4.64 -4.35 -1.62
CA TYR A 98 5.21 -5.30 -2.58
C TYR A 98 6.49 -4.78 -3.26
N LYS A 99 6.45 -3.54 -3.76
CA LYS A 99 7.53 -2.99 -4.60
C LYS A 99 8.75 -2.55 -3.81
N LEU A 100 8.59 -2.10 -2.57
CA LEU A 100 9.68 -1.45 -1.85
C LEU A 100 10.59 -2.39 -1.06
N TRP A 101 10.11 -3.56 -0.64
CA TRP A 101 10.94 -4.47 0.18
C TRP A 101 12.22 -4.88 -0.57
N GLY A 102 13.37 -4.66 0.07
CA GLY A 102 14.68 -4.92 -0.51
C GLY A 102 15.19 -3.82 -1.43
N ASN A 103 14.37 -2.85 -1.87
CA ASN A 103 14.72 -1.86 -2.88
C ASN A 103 15.25 -0.52 -2.34
N LEU A 104 15.10 -0.24 -1.04
CA LEU A 104 15.48 1.04 -0.41
C LEU A 104 16.99 1.17 -0.14
N THR A 105 17.83 1.09 -1.18
CA THR A 105 19.30 1.24 -1.03
C THR A 105 19.65 2.69 -0.61
N PRO A 106 20.56 2.92 0.36
CA PRO A 106 21.40 1.94 1.08
C PRO A 106 20.81 1.36 2.37
N LEU A 107 19.59 1.77 2.77
CA LEU A 107 18.95 1.36 4.03
C LEU A 107 18.38 -0.06 4.02
N SER A 108 18.22 -0.65 2.83
CA SER A 108 17.63 -1.98 2.65
C SER A 108 18.49 -3.07 3.28
N SER A 109 17.82 -3.92 4.07
CA SER A 109 18.40 -5.09 4.72
C SER A 109 18.78 -6.19 3.73
N ARG A 110 18.12 -6.23 2.55
CA ARG A 110 18.28 -7.25 1.49
C ARG A 110 18.17 -8.70 1.98
N VAL A 111 17.45 -8.91 3.07
CA VAL A 111 17.12 -10.22 3.62
C VAL A 111 15.61 -10.41 3.63
N GLU A 112 15.19 -11.60 4.02
CA GLU A 112 13.77 -11.93 4.14
C GLU A 112 13.10 -11.14 5.28
N PRO A 113 11.83 -10.72 5.13
CA PRO A 113 11.08 -9.92 6.10
C PRO A 113 10.58 -10.75 7.30
N ASP A 114 11.47 -11.50 7.95
CA ASP A 114 11.15 -12.37 9.08
C ASP A 114 11.57 -11.81 10.45
N PHE A 115 12.27 -10.66 10.46
CA PHE A 115 12.83 -10.02 11.66
C PHE A 115 13.75 -10.92 12.51
N ARG A 116 14.33 -11.98 11.94
CA ARG A 116 15.27 -12.88 12.63
C ARG A 116 16.72 -12.44 12.46
N GLU A 117 17.07 -11.95 11.28
CA GLU A 117 18.40 -11.42 10.97
C GLU A 117 18.34 -9.89 10.80
N ASN A 118 19.31 -9.14 11.30
CA ASN A 118 19.38 -7.67 11.10
C ASN A 118 18.07 -6.94 11.47
N ALA A 119 17.39 -7.39 12.53
CA ALA A 119 16.04 -6.94 12.88
C ALA A 119 15.90 -5.42 13.00
N GLY A 120 16.92 -4.71 13.47
CA GLY A 120 16.92 -3.24 13.53
C GLY A 120 16.88 -2.56 12.16
N VAL A 121 17.62 -3.09 11.18
CA VAL A 121 17.60 -2.60 9.80
C VAL A 121 16.28 -2.97 9.12
N GLN A 122 15.80 -4.20 9.31
CA GLN A 122 14.49 -4.64 8.82
C GLN A 122 13.35 -3.76 9.38
N LEU A 123 13.42 -3.41 10.67
CA LEU A 123 12.42 -2.53 11.31
C LEU A 123 12.44 -1.12 10.72
N GLY A 124 13.62 -0.56 10.48
CA GLY A 124 13.76 0.73 9.81
C GLY A 124 13.22 0.71 8.38
N GLU A 125 13.62 -0.29 7.59
CA GLU A 125 13.13 -0.49 6.23
C GLU A 125 11.61 -0.67 6.20
N TYR A 126 11.07 -1.57 7.03
CA TYR A 126 9.64 -1.81 7.14
C TYR A 126 8.87 -0.55 7.55
N ALA A 127 9.37 0.22 8.52
CA ALA A 127 8.72 1.45 8.96
C ALA A 127 8.63 2.48 7.84
N ILE A 128 9.70 2.66 7.06
CA ILE A 128 9.70 3.55 5.89
C ILE A 128 8.68 3.06 4.85
N ILE A 129 8.63 1.76 4.57
CA ILE A 129 7.68 1.16 3.64
C ILE A 129 6.24 1.37 4.12
N ALA A 130 5.96 1.10 5.39
CA ALA A 130 4.64 1.26 5.98
C ALA A 130 4.15 2.71 5.90
N VAL A 131 5.01 3.69 6.20
CA VAL A 131 4.68 5.11 6.10
C VAL A 131 4.51 5.55 4.64
N ALA A 132 5.39 5.12 3.73
CA ALA A 132 5.29 5.44 2.31
C ALA A 132 3.99 4.88 1.68
N ALA A 133 3.68 3.62 1.99
CA ALA A 133 2.48 2.95 1.51
C ALA A 133 1.21 3.59 2.09
N SER A 134 1.25 3.97 3.38
CA SER A 134 0.19 4.72 4.06
C SER A 134 -0.02 6.10 3.43
N ALA A 135 1.07 6.82 3.13
CA ALA A 135 1.02 8.12 2.47
C ALA A 135 0.45 8.01 1.06
N ALA A 136 0.88 7.03 0.26
CA ALA A 136 0.35 6.78 -1.09
C ALA A 136 -1.15 6.49 -1.07
N CYS A 137 -1.61 5.67 -0.12
CA CYS A 137 -3.03 5.42 0.10
C CYS A 137 -3.78 6.71 0.50
N ALA A 138 -3.24 7.44 1.48
CA ALA A 138 -3.86 8.65 2.01
C ALA A 138 -4.02 9.75 0.98
N VAL A 139 -3.00 10.06 0.17
CA VAL A 139 -3.07 11.13 -0.83
C VAL A 139 -4.05 10.82 -1.94
N ILE A 140 -4.16 9.55 -2.36
CA ILE A 140 -5.13 9.14 -3.40
C ILE A 140 -6.55 9.27 -2.86
N ILE A 141 -6.83 8.75 -1.66
CA ILE A 141 -8.16 8.83 -1.05
C ILE A 141 -8.54 10.29 -0.79
N ALA A 142 -7.67 11.04 -0.13
CA ALA A 142 -7.93 12.43 0.22
C ALA A 142 -8.14 13.28 -1.04
N TRP A 143 -7.37 13.06 -2.10
CA TRP A 143 -7.56 13.77 -3.36
C TRP A 143 -8.93 13.47 -3.97
N VAL A 144 -9.30 12.20 -4.14
CA VAL A 144 -10.61 11.84 -4.73
C VAL A 144 -11.77 12.39 -3.88
N VAL A 145 -11.70 12.27 -2.57
CA VAL A 145 -12.78 12.72 -1.66
C VAL A 145 -12.88 14.26 -1.63
N ASP A 146 -11.76 14.97 -1.72
CA ASP A 146 -11.72 16.43 -1.82
C ASP A 146 -12.29 16.91 -3.17
N LEU A 147 -11.97 16.22 -4.28
CA LEU A 147 -12.57 16.50 -5.60
C LEU A 147 -14.08 16.33 -5.63
N LEU A 148 -14.61 15.40 -4.83
CA LEU A 148 -16.05 15.19 -4.67
C LEU A 148 -16.70 16.22 -3.73
N GLY A 149 -15.92 17.10 -3.11
CA GLY A 149 -16.39 18.12 -2.18
C GLY A 149 -16.89 17.57 -0.84
N LEU A 150 -16.50 16.34 -0.49
CA LEU A 150 -17.02 15.66 0.71
C LEU A 150 -16.26 16.06 1.97
N VAL A 151 -14.93 15.98 1.95
CA VAL A 151 -14.05 16.33 3.08
C VAL A 151 -12.79 16.99 2.54
N PRO A 152 -12.34 18.12 3.14
CA PRO A 152 -11.11 18.79 2.71
C PRO A 152 -9.88 17.89 2.78
N PHE A 153 -9.02 17.98 1.76
CA PHE A 153 -7.75 17.24 1.70
C PHE A 153 -6.90 17.43 2.96
N ALA A 154 -6.78 18.68 3.46
CA ALA A 154 -5.99 19.00 4.64
C ALA A 154 -6.45 18.29 5.92
N VAL A 155 -7.72 17.89 5.99
CA VAL A 155 -8.25 17.13 7.12
C VAL A 155 -8.06 15.64 6.88
N LEU A 156 -8.48 15.15 5.70
CA LEU A 156 -8.55 13.72 5.44
C LEU A 156 -7.18 13.08 5.22
N GLY A 157 -6.28 13.73 4.47
CA GLY A 157 -4.96 13.19 4.13
C GLY A 157 -4.12 12.86 5.36
N PRO A 158 -3.83 13.83 6.25
CA PRO A 158 -3.08 13.57 7.47
C PRO A 158 -3.76 12.55 8.39
N THR A 159 -5.09 12.58 8.49
CA THR A 159 -5.85 11.63 9.31
C THR A 159 -5.66 10.19 8.82
N ILE A 160 -5.77 9.95 7.51
CA ILE A 160 -5.55 8.61 6.94
C ILE A 160 -4.08 8.21 7.08
N LEU A 161 -3.13 9.12 6.81
CA LEU A 161 -1.70 8.82 6.97
C LEU A 161 -1.39 8.30 8.38
N ILE A 162 -1.81 9.04 9.40
CA ILE A 162 -1.50 8.72 10.80
C ILE A 162 -2.13 7.39 11.20
N ASN A 163 -3.43 7.21 10.89
CA ASN A 163 -4.16 5.99 11.23
C ASN A 163 -3.55 4.75 10.57
N ASN A 164 -3.28 4.82 9.26
CA ASN A 164 -2.67 3.72 8.51
C ASN A 164 -1.26 3.42 9.01
N SER A 165 -0.45 4.45 9.23
CA SER A 165 0.95 4.29 9.64
C SER A 165 1.06 3.70 11.04
N ILE A 166 0.25 4.16 11.99
CA ILE A 166 0.25 3.61 13.35
C ILE A 166 -0.12 2.12 13.31
N ALA A 167 -1.21 1.76 12.62
CA ALA A 167 -1.61 0.36 12.50
C ALA A 167 -0.51 -0.49 11.85
N ALA A 168 0.03 -0.04 10.72
CA ALA A 168 1.00 -0.79 9.96
C ALA A 168 2.36 -0.92 10.67
N VAL A 169 2.88 0.15 11.27
CA VAL A 169 4.19 0.16 11.95
C VAL A 169 4.14 -0.62 13.27
N VAL A 170 3.06 -0.51 14.03
CA VAL A 170 2.95 -1.16 15.35
C VAL A 170 2.62 -2.64 15.22
N LEU A 171 1.64 -3.00 14.37
CA LEU A 171 1.18 -4.39 14.25
C LEU A 171 1.98 -5.20 13.22
N GLY A 172 2.63 -4.53 12.27
CA GLY A 172 3.33 -5.16 11.15
C GLY A 172 4.45 -6.09 11.55
N PRO A 173 5.48 -5.63 12.30
CA PRO A 173 6.62 -6.45 12.66
C PRO A 173 6.24 -7.71 13.46
N PRO A 174 5.38 -7.63 14.51
CA PRO A 174 4.92 -8.83 15.20
C PRO A 174 4.18 -9.82 14.29
N LEU A 175 3.33 -9.31 13.38
CA LEU A 175 2.60 -10.17 12.45
C LEU A 175 3.52 -10.84 11.43
N LEU A 176 4.47 -10.11 10.85
CA LEU A 176 5.44 -10.69 9.92
C LEU A 176 6.33 -11.73 10.60
N TYR A 177 6.87 -11.43 11.79
CA TYR A 177 7.65 -12.38 12.58
C TYR A 177 6.92 -13.72 12.80
N LEU A 178 5.60 -13.66 13.05
CA LEU A 178 4.78 -14.86 13.29
C LEU A 178 4.28 -15.55 12.02
N THR A 179 3.89 -14.80 11.00
CA THR A 179 3.18 -15.32 9.82
C THR A 179 4.12 -15.64 8.66
N TYR A 180 5.18 -14.87 8.47
CA TYR A 180 6.09 -15.01 7.33
C TYR A 180 6.71 -16.42 7.24
N PRO A 181 7.30 -16.99 8.30
CA PRO A 181 7.93 -18.32 8.22
C PRO A 181 6.93 -19.42 7.80
N ARG A 182 5.70 -19.35 8.34
CA ARG A 182 4.64 -20.33 8.05
C ARG A 182 4.16 -20.23 6.61
N LEU A 183 3.93 -19.02 6.13
CA LEU A 183 3.48 -18.79 4.75
C LEU A 183 4.56 -19.16 3.73
N LYS A 184 5.83 -18.96 4.06
CA LYS A 184 6.97 -19.43 3.29
C LYS A 184 7.02 -20.95 3.22
N GLU A 185 6.89 -21.65 4.35
CA GLU A 185 6.86 -23.12 4.40
C GLU A 185 5.70 -23.70 3.59
N MET A 186 4.55 -23.01 3.56
CA MET A 186 3.40 -23.39 2.72
C MET A 186 3.59 -23.11 1.23
N GLY A 187 4.67 -22.44 0.82
CA GLY A 187 4.92 -22.06 -0.57
C GLY A 187 3.93 -21.03 -1.11
N LEU A 188 3.43 -20.13 -0.26
CA LEU A 188 2.39 -19.16 -0.60
C LEU A 188 2.93 -17.76 -0.95
N LEU A 189 4.25 -17.55 -0.93
CA LEU A 189 4.81 -16.26 -1.30
C LEU A 189 4.60 -15.99 -2.79
N TYR A 190 4.50 -14.73 -3.19
CA TYR A 190 4.31 -14.42 -4.60
C TYR A 190 5.42 -14.95 -5.54
N PRO A 191 6.72 -15.01 -5.15
CA PRO A 191 7.75 -15.60 -5.99
C PRO A 191 7.58 -17.11 -6.19
N ASP A 192 6.75 -17.75 -5.36
CA ASP A 192 6.50 -19.20 -5.38
C ASP A 192 5.36 -19.56 -6.34
N LEU A 193 4.51 -18.57 -6.62
CA LEU A 193 3.27 -18.73 -7.35
C LEU A 193 3.34 -18.10 -8.74
N LEU A 194 4.00 -16.94 -8.89
CA LEU A 194 4.20 -16.32 -10.20
C LEU A 194 5.27 -17.05 -11.00
N ARG A 195 5.12 -17.04 -12.32
CA ARG A 195 6.15 -17.50 -13.24
C ARG A 195 7.30 -16.49 -13.25
N ALA A 196 8.53 -16.96 -13.36
CA ALA A 196 9.71 -16.10 -13.40
C ALA A 196 9.64 -15.02 -14.51
N GLU A 197 9.06 -15.37 -15.67
CA GLU A 197 8.84 -14.45 -16.80
C GLU A 197 7.83 -13.32 -16.52
N ASP A 198 6.93 -13.51 -15.55
CA ASP A 198 5.94 -12.52 -15.14
C ASP A 198 6.48 -11.55 -14.08
N LEU A 199 7.55 -11.94 -13.36
CA LEU A 199 8.15 -11.14 -12.30
C LEU A 199 8.94 -9.96 -12.87
N SER A 200 8.71 -8.77 -12.32
CA SER A 200 9.47 -7.59 -12.67
C SER A 200 10.83 -7.60 -11.97
N SER A 201 11.93 -7.76 -12.71
CA SER A 201 13.27 -7.81 -12.11
C SER A 201 13.83 -6.42 -11.80
N ALA A 202 14.54 -6.33 -10.68
CA ALA A 202 15.15 -5.11 -10.15
C ALA A 202 16.44 -4.63 -10.89
N GLY A 203 16.52 -4.84 -12.21
CA GLY A 203 17.77 -4.73 -12.99
C GLY A 203 18.07 -3.36 -13.63
N SER A 204 17.19 -2.36 -13.51
CA SER A 204 17.44 -1.04 -14.12
C SER A 204 18.27 -0.12 -13.21
N ASN A 205 19.15 0.70 -13.80
CA ASN A 205 19.91 1.73 -13.07
C ASN A 205 18.99 2.77 -12.39
N LEU A 206 17.75 2.90 -12.85
CA LEU A 206 16.75 3.81 -12.29
C LEU A 206 16.00 3.22 -11.10
N ASN A 207 16.14 1.92 -10.81
CA ASN A 207 15.36 1.27 -9.77
C ASN A 207 15.54 1.92 -8.37
N PRO A 208 16.76 2.20 -7.88
CA PRO A 208 16.92 2.85 -6.57
C PRO A 208 16.26 4.24 -6.52
N ILE A 209 16.36 5.02 -7.61
CA ILE A 209 15.76 6.35 -7.70
C ILE A 209 14.23 6.23 -7.70
N ALA A 210 13.67 5.29 -8.47
CA ALA A 210 12.23 5.07 -8.53
C ALA A 210 11.67 4.52 -7.21
N ALA A 211 12.42 3.67 -6.49
CA ALA A 211 12.05 3.17 -5.17
C ALA A 211 11.98 4.32 -4.15
N TRP A 212 12.97 5.21 -4.13
CA TRP A 212 12.90 6.43 -3.33
C TRP A 212 11.79 7.38 -3.80
N GLY A 213 11.49 7.40 -5.11
CA GLY A 213 10.34 8.10 -5.66
C GLY A 213 9.02 7.65 -5.04
N LEU A 214 8.82 6.33 -4.86
CA LEU A 214 7.63 5.80 -4.17
C LEU A 214 7.53 6.18 -2.69
N VAL A 215 8.63 6.62 -2.06
CA VAL A 215 8.64 7.13 -0.69
C VAL A 215 8.42 8.64 -0.65
N VAL A 216 9.17 9.38 -1.45
CA VAL A 216 9.21 10.85 -1.39
C VAL A 216 7.97 11.46 -2.05
N VAL A 217 7.51 10.93 -3.19
CA VAL A 217 6.42 11.52 -3.97
C VAL A 217 5.11 11.58 -3.17
N PRO A 218 4.64 10.51 -2.48
CA PRO A 218 3.43 10.60 -1.67
C PRO A 218 3.56 11.60 -0.52
N LEU A 219 4.72 11.67 0.14
CA LEU A 219 4.95 12.57 1.26
C LEU A 219 4.97 14.04 0.82
N VAL A 220 5.64 14.33 -0.29
CA VAL A 220 5.65 15.66 -0.89
C VAL A 220 4.25 16.03 -1.38
N TRP A 221 3.55 15.12 -2.05
CA TRP A 221 2.17 15.34 -2.48
C TRP A 221 1.27 15.65 -1.28
N LEU A 222 1.38 14.91 -0.18
CA LEU A 222 0.63 15.19 1.04
C LEU A 222 0.92 16.59 1.59
N GLY A 223 2.21 16.96 1.71
CA GLY A 223 2.61 18.26 2.24
C GLY A 223 2.15 19.43 1.37
N VAL A 224 2.33 19.33 0.05
CA VAL A 224 1.87 20.35 -0.90
C VAL A 224 0.34 20.41 -0.91
N GLY A 225 -0.35 19.27 -0.95
CA GLY A 225 -1.81 19.21 -0.93
C GLY A 225 -2.41 19.82 0.34
N PHE A 226 -1.80 19.56 1.50
CA PHE A 226 -2.18 20.18 2.77
C PHE A 226 -2.05 21.70 2.69
N PHE A 227 -0.88 22.20 2.25
CA PHE A 227 -0.61 23.64 2.16
C PHE A 227 -1.57 24.37 1.21
N LEU A 228 -1.86 23.79 0.04
CA LEU A 228 -2.82 24.35 -0.91
C LEU A 228 -4.24 24.34 -0.35
N SER A 229 -4.64 23.27 0.33
CA SER A 229 -5.98 23.12 0.93
C SER A 229 -6.23 24.08 2.09
N THR A 230 -5.20 24.54 2.83
CA THR A 230 -5.34 25.46 3.98
C THR A 230 -5.25 26.96 3.65
N GLY A 231 -5.17 27.37 2.38
CA GLY A 231 -5.38 28.78 2.01
C GLY A 231 -4.21 29.51 1.33
N ALA A 232 -3.26 28.82 0.71
CA ALA A 232 -2.20 29.47 -0.08
C ALA A 232 -2.63 29.85 -1.52
N GLY A 233 -3.82 30.42 -1.69
CA GLY A 233 -4.25 31.07 -2.95
C GLY A 233 -4.43 30.15 -4.17
N ALA A 234 -4.54 28.84 -3.95
CA ALA A 234 -4.59 27.88 -5.03
C ALA A 234 -6.06 27.47 -5.27
N GLY A 235 -6.64 27.90 -6.40
CA GLY A 235 -8.01 27.51 -6.77
C GLY A 235 -8.14 25.99 -6.91
N LEU A 236 -9.36 25.45 -6.93
CA LEU A 236 -9.66 24.02 -7.09
C LEU A 236 -8.85 23.33 -8.20
N THR A 237 -8.53 24.08 -9.27
CA THR A 237 -7.70 23.69 -10.41
C THR A 237 -6.27 23.26 -10.03
N SER A 238 -5.70 23.81 -8.96
CA SER A 238 -4.36 23.49 -8.47
C SER A 238 -4.30 22.15 -7.75
N VAL A 239 -5.31 21.82 -6.94
CA VAL A 239 -5.41 20.55 -6.21
C VAL A 239 -5.75 19.41 -7.18
N THR A 240 -6.61 19.66 -8.16
CA THR A 240 -6.86 18.71 -9.27
C THR A 240 -5.57 18.40 -10.04
N ALA A 241 -4.80 19.43 -10.41
CA ALA A 241 -3.57 19.26 -11.19
C ALA A 241 -2.49 18.55 -10.38
N LEU A 242 -2.31 18.92 -9.11
CA LEU A 242 -1.37 18.26 -8.21
C LEU A 242 -1.67 16.77 -8.09
N GLY A 243 -2.93 16.39 -7.89
CA GLY A 243 -3.26 14.97 -7.74
C GLY A 243 -3.13 14.17 -9.03
N ALA A 244 -3.47 14.75 -10.18
CA ALA A 244 -3.21 14.11 -11.47
C ALA A 244 -1.70 13.85 -11.68
N VAL A 245 -0.86 14.86 -11.44
CA VAL A 245 0.60 14.73 -11.53
C VAL A 245 1.12 13.70 -10.52
N GLY A 246 0.65 13.76 -9.27
CA GLY A 246 1.01 12.83 -8.21
C GLY A 246 0.74 11.37 -8.59
N ILE A 247 -0.45 11.07 -9.15
CA ILE A 247 -0.79 9.72 -9.62
C ILE A 247 0.13 9.29 -10.76
N VAL A 248 0.36 10.14 -11.76
CA VAL A 248 1.22 9.78 -12.91
C VAL A 248 2.64 9.48 -12.44
N VAL A 249 3.21 10.32 -11.56
CA VAL A 249 4.56 10.12 -11.05
C VAL A 249 4.63 8.84 -10.20
N LEU A 250 3.65 8.59 -9.32
CA LEU A 250 3.61 7.34 -8.55
C LEU A 250 3.52 6.12 -9.45
N ALA A 251 2.62 6.13 -10.42
CA ALA A 251 2.48 5.03 -11.38
C ALA A 251 3.77 4.80 -12.17
N ALA A 252 4.44 5.87 -12.63
CA ALA A 252 5.71 5.78 -13.32
C ALA A 252 6.80 5.16 -12.42
N CYS A 253 6.92 5.60 -11.17
CA CYS A 253 7.83 5.00 -10.20
C CYS A 253 7.50 3.50 -9.99
N THR A 254 6.23 3.13 -9.81
CA THR A 254 5.84 1.73 -9.62
C THR A 254 6.17 0.86 -10.84
N VAL A 255 6.05 1.40 -12.05
CA VAL A 255 6.41 0.70 -13.29
C VAL A 255 7.91 0.42 -13.37
N ILE A 256 8.74 1.38 -12.95
CA ILE A 256 10.20 1.29 -13.02
C ILE A 256 10.76 0.38 -11.91
N VAL A 257 10.14 0.38 -10.72
CA VAL A 257 10.58 -0.46 -9.61
C VAL A 257 10.28 -1.93 -9.89
N GLY A 258 11.34 -2.69 -10.06
CA GLY A 258 11.29 -4.16 -10.04
C GLY A 258 11.17 -4.66 -8.61
N GLU A 259 10.56 -5.82 -8.42
CA GLU A 259 10.54 -6.49 -7.12
C GLU A 259 11.90 -7.15 -6.84
N ARG A 260 12.24 -7.34 -5.55
CA ARG A 260 13.51 -7.96 -5.13
C ARG A 260 13.35 -9.21 -4.27
N LEU A 261 12.15 -9.50 -3.76
CA LEU A 261 11.99 -10.64 -2.87
C LEU A 261 12.32 -11.95 -3.60
N SER A 262 11.97 -12.08 -4.89
CA SER A 262 12.31 -13.26 -5.69
C SER A 262 13.81 -13.54 -5.72
N THR A 263 14.65 -12.50 -5.85
CA THR A 263 16.10 -12.64 -5.79
C THR A 263 16.58 -13.00 -4.38
N ILE A 264 15.99 -12.39 -3.35
CA ILE A 264 16.34 -12.66 -1.94
C ILE A 264 16.04 -14.12 -1.57
N VAL A 265 14.91 -14.67 -2.01
CA VAL A 265 14.53 -16.06 -1.74
C VAL A 265 15.10 -17.07 -2.74
N GLY A 266 15.93 -16.65 -3.69
CA GLY A 266 16.60 -17.52 -4.67
C GLY A 266 15.68 -18.12 -5.74
N ARG A 267 14.64 -17.39 -6.17
CA ARG A 267 13.64 -17.82 -7.16
C ARG A 267 13.60 -16.96 -8.44
N ALA A 268 14.60 -16.10 -8.63
CA ALA A 268 14.75 -15.23 -9.80
C ALA A 268 15.53 -15.88 -10.94
#